data_AF-A0A1V4WAY6-F1
#
_entry.id   AF-A0A1V4WAY6-F1
#
_cell.length_a   1.000
_cell.length_b   1.000
_cell.length_c   1.000
_cell.angle_alpha   90.00
_cell.angle_beta   90.00
_cell.angle_gamma   90.00
#
_symmetry.space_group_name_H-M   'P 1'
#
loop_
_entity.id
_entity.type
_entity.pdbx_description
1 polymer ?
#
loop_
_entity_poly.entity_id
_entity_poly.type
_entity_poly.pdbx_seq_one_letter_code
_entity_poly.pdbx_strand_id
1 'polypeptide(L)'
;MKKYVTLLFLAVLFHLSGYYVLIKKVEPFQYFFYLIAWWSYVVIIDTLFAVRTKKFAVLNRGLPSIVIISSGFWCIFELINLRLENWFYINLPENMLERWAGYLFAYGTVLPAIYGTKKLIHSFLGEVHSTPVLLQDYPRYALLIGTAAFLLALVFPLYFFPFAWIAPALVLDSHNYRKGNPSFMRDLERGMTGDLVAALLSGLVCGLLWELWNFWSISKWVYTVPFFEDIKLFEMPFAGYLGFPAFAVTVIAFTNFLPTVRLNRIHSLVAIIVALALSFCSFTLIDRYTVFSYTPRVDTLSFMPQARVDLLKTKGTQRSYGIDIGTLNEEERQALALIHLKGLGYENFLRLKGHGIMTVEGLAQCNEKTLSQILDEPNLRRIRVYLKAARKARDRAFSFIR
;
A
#
# COMPACT_ATOMS: atom_id res chain seq x y z
N MET A 1 -31.20 -6.13 14.07
CA MET A 1 -30.48 -4.89 14.44
C MET A 1 -29.35 -5.15 15.44
N LYS A 2 -29.59 -5.84 16.56
CA LYS A 2 -28.56 -6.15 17.59
C LYS A 2 -27.25 -6.69 17.02
N LYS A 3 -27.28 -7.70 16.12
CA LYS A 3 -26.09 -8.27 15.46
C LYS A 3 -25.20 -7.23 14.76
N TYR A 4 -25.80 -6.29 14.02
CA TYR A 4 -25.04 -5.28 13.27
C TYR A 4 -24.39 -4.25 14.21
N VAL A 5 -25.11 -3.86 15.28
CA VAL A 5 -24.59 -2.96 16.31
C VAL A 5 -23.39 -3.60 17.02
N THR A 6 -23.50 -4.87 17.42
CA THR A 6 -22.39 -5.60 18.05
C THR A 6 -21.19 -5.70 17.12
N LEU A 7 -21.39 -6.06 15.85
CA LEU A 7 -20.30 -6.16 14.88
C LEU A 7 -19.60 -4.82 14.64
N LEU A 8 -20.38 -3.75 14.49
CA LEU A 8 -19.85 -2.39 14.32
C LEU A 8 -19.04 -1.95 15.55
N PHE A 9 -19.58 -2.18 16.76
CA PHE A 9 -18.89 -1.85 18.02
C PHE A 9 -17.55 -2.60 18.13
N LEU A 10 -17.53 -3.91 17.89
CA LEU A 10 -16.31 -4.72 17.94
C LEU A 10 -15.28 -4.26 16.89
N ALA A 11 -15.74 -3.92 15.68
CA ALA A 11 -14.85 -3.45 14.62
C ALA A 11 -14.24 -2.07 14.93
N VAL A 12 -15.03 -1.15 15.50
CA VAL A 12 -14.52 0.14 15.97
C VAL A 12 -13.53 -0.03 17.13
N LEU A 13 -13.83 -0.91 18.10
CA LEU A 13 -12.91 -1.21 19.19
C LEU A 13 -11.59 -1.79 18.66
N PHE A 14 -11.66 -2.69 17.67
CA PHE A 14 -10.48 -3.24 17.01
C PHE A 14 -9.71 -2.18 16.20
N HIS A 15 -10.40 -1.21 15.60
CA HIS A 15 -9.75 -0.08 14.94
C HIS A 15 -8.95 0.77 15.95
N LEU A 16 -9.57 1.11 17.08
CA LEU A 16 -8.97 1.91 18.14
C LEU A 16 -7.79 1.17 18.82
N SER A 17 -7.87 -0.15 18.96
CA SER A 17 -6.77 -0.94 19.52
C SER A 17 -5.51 -0.85 18.64
N GLY A 18 -5.66 -0.69 17.32
CA GLY A 18 -4.54 -0.42 16.40
C GLY A 18 -3.74 0.83 16.80
N TYR A 19 -4.41 1.95 17.05
CA TYR A 19 -3.73 3.18 17.49
C TYR A 19 -3.14 3.03 18.89
N TYR A 20 -3.84 2.32 19.78
CA TYR A 20 -3.33 2.04 21.12
C TYR A 20 -2.01 1.27 21.08
N VAL A 21 -1.93 0.18 20.29
CA VAL A 21 -0.69 -0.60 20.17
C VAL A 21 0.45 0.19 19.55
N LEU A 22 0.15 1.11 18.62
CA LEU A 22 1.15 2.00 18.02
C LEU A 22 1.69 3.02 19.04
N ILE A 23 0.79 3.69 19.78
CA ILE A 23 1.17 4.70 20.78
C ILE A 23 1.94 4.08 21.94
N LYS A 24 1.50 2.90 22.40
CA LYS A 24 2.15 2.17 23.51
C LYS A 24 3.31 1.28 23.05
N LYS A 25 3.65 1.29 21.76
CA LYS A 25 4.72 0.47 21.16
C LYS A 25 4.62 -1.02 21.55
N VAL A 26 3.41 -1.57 21.56
CA VAL A 26 3.18 -2.96 22.00
C VAL A 26 3.67 -3.92 20.92
N GLU A 27 4.66 -4.74 21.25
CA GLU A 27 5.22 -5.75 20.35
C GLU A 27 4.49 -7.10 20.45
N PRO A 28 4.32 -7.83 19.33
CA PRO A 28 4.68 -7.48 17.95
C PRO A 28 3.63 -6.63 17.22
N PHE A 29 2.51 -6.29 17.87
CA PHE A 29 1.33 -5.73 17.21
C PHE A 29 1.52 -4.36 16.55
N GLN A 30 2.42 -3.51 17.05
CA GLN A 30 2.70 -2.20 16.44
C GLN A 30 3.16 -2.30 14.97
N TYR A 31 3.84 -3.39 14.60
CA TYR A 31 4.32 -3.62 13.23
C TYR A 31 3.19 -4.01 12.25
N PHE A 32 2.01 -4.33 12.78
CA PHE A 32 0.82 -4.74 12.02
C PHE A 32 -0.31 -3.71 12.08
N PHE A 33 -0.03 -2.48 12.52
CA PHE A 33 -1.02 -1.40 12.58
C PHE A 33 -1.81 -1.26 11.27
N TYR A 34 -1.13 -1.30 10.13
CA TYR A 34 -1.76 -1.22 8.80
C TYR A 34 -2.84 -2.30 8.60
N LEU A 35 -2.55 -3.55 9.00
CA LEU A 35 -3.49 -4.66 8.89
C LEU A 35 -4.71 -4.44 9.80
N ILE A 36 -4.47 -4.05 11.05
CA ILE A 36 -5.54 -3.80 12.03
C ILE A 36 -6.47 -2.70 11.50
N ALA A 37 -5.91 -1.60 10.98
CA ALA A 37 -6.66 -0.47 10.45
C ALA A 37 -7.54 -0.86 9.25
N TRP A 38 -6.99 -1.57 8.26
CA TRP A 38 -7.75 -1.97 7.08
C TRP A 38 -8.80 -3.05 7.35
N TRP A 39 -8.46 -4.07 8.13
CA TRP A 39 -9.41 -5.14 8.42
C TRP A 39 -10.59 -4.66 9.26
N SER A 40 -10.34 -3.80 10.25
CA SER A 40 -11.43 -3.13 10.98
C SER A 40 -12.28 -2.25 10.05
N TYR A 41 -11.66 -1.49 9.14
CA TYR A 41 -12.40 -0.67 8.17
C TYR A 41 -13.29 -1.48 7.23
N VAL A 42 -12.79 -2.58 6.66
CA VAL A 42 -13.58 -3.48 5.80
C VAL A 42 -14.82 -3.97 6.54
N VAL A 43 -14.67 -4.38 7.81
CA VAL A 43 -15.81 -4.83 8.63
C VAL A 43 -16.77 -3.68 8.93
N ILE A 44 -16.27 -2.49 9.26
CA ILE A 44 -17.09 -1.30 9.53
C ILE A 44 -17.95 -0.96 8.31
N ILE A 45 -17.33 -0.77 7.14
CA ILE A 45 -18.02 -0.36 5.92
C ILE A 45 -19.05 -1.39 5.47
N ASP A 46 -18.69 -2.68 5.49
CA ASP A 46 -19.61 -3.74 5.07
C ASP A 46 -20.78 -3.90 6.06
N THR A 47 -20.53 -3.65 7.35
CA THR A 47 -21.59 -3.63 8.37
C THR A 47 -22.53 -2.44 8.19
N LEU A 48 -22.00 -1.24 7.94
CA LEU A 48 -22.80 -0.04 7.66
C LEU A 48 -23.69 -0.24 6.42
N PHE A 49 -23.14 -0.85 5.38
CA PHE A 49 -23.90 -1.24 4.19
C PHE A 49 -25.01 -2.24 4.54
N ALA A 50 -24.70 -3.27 5.33
CA ALA A 50 -25.67 -4.30 5.73
C ALA A 50 -26.78 -3.76 6.65
N VAL A 51 -26.52 -2.75 7.47
CA VAL A 51 -27.57 -2.07 8.27
C VAL A 51 -28.66 -1.50 7.36
N ARG A 52 -28.24 -0.92 6.23
CA ARG A 52 -29.11 -0.24 5.26
C ARG A 52 -29.80 -1.23 4.32
N THR A 53 -29.06 -2.18 3.76
CA THR A 53 -29.55 -3.09 2.70
C THR A 53 -29.96 -4.48 3.18
N LYS A 54 -29.75 -4.77 4.47
CA LYS A 54 -29.95 -6.08 5.11
C LYS A 54 -29.09 -7.22 4.55
N LYS A 55 -28.08 -6.90 3.73
CA LYS A 55 -27.14 -7.86 3.12
C LYS A 55 -25.71 -7.31 3.20
N PHE A 56 -24.76 -8.18 3.53
CA PHE A 56 -23.33 -7.85 3.39
C PHE A 56 -22.94 -7.84 1.91
N ALA A 57 -22.05 -6.92 1.51
CA ALA A 57 -21.48 -6.85 0.18
C ALA A 57 -20.28 -7.78 0.04
N VAL A 58 -19.47 -7.93 1.10
CA VAL A 58 -18.17 -8.65 1.06
C VAL A 58 -18.12 -9.84 2.03
N LEU A 59 -18.44 -9.64 3.31
CA LEU A 59 -18.19 -10.60 4.39
C LEU A 59 -18.94 -11.92 4.26
N ASN A 60 -20.05 -11.97 3.51
CA ASN A 60 -20.84 -13.18 3.28
C ASN A 60 -20.52 -13.90 1.95
N ARG A 61 -19.51 -13.46 1.18
CA ARG A 61 -19.24 -13.95 -0.19
C ARG A 61 -17.95 -14.79 -0.32
N GLY A 62 -17.61 -15.58 0.70
CA GLY A 62 -16.40 -16.41 0.67
C GLY A 62 -15.12 -15.59 0.85
N LEU A 63 -15.02 -14.94 2.01
CA LEU A 63 -13.93 -14.02 2.35
C LEU A 63 -12.51 -14.58 2.08
N PRO A 64 -12.18 -15.85 2.41
CA PRO A 64 -10.84 -16.39 2.12
C PRO A 64 -10.47 -16.34 0.63
N SER A 65 -11.42 -16.68 -0.25
CA SER A 65 -11.19 -16.65 -1.70
C SER A 65 -10.99 -15.22 -2.19
N ILE A 66 -11.77 -14.27 -1.68
CA ILE A 66 -11.63 -12.84 -2.04
C ILE A 66 -10.27 -12.31 -1.58
N VAL A 67 -9.79 -12.69 -0.39
CA VAL A 67 -8.47 -12.30 0.10
C VAL A 67 -7.37 -12.77 -0.82
N ILE A 68 -7.40 -14.04 -1.20
CA ILE A 68 -6.39 -14.62 -2.09
C ILE A 68 -6.42 -13.95 -3.46
N ILE A 69 -7.61 -13.80 -4.05
CA ILE A 69 -7.79 -13.13 -5.35
C ILE A 69 -7.35 -11.67 -5.28
N SER A 70 -7.67 -10.97 -4.18
CA SER A 70 -7.27 -9.59 -3.96
C SER A 70 -5.75 -9.44 -3.84
N SER A 71 -5.10 -10.35 -3.13
CA SER A 71 -3.64 -10.40 -3.04
C SER A 71 -3.01 -10.62 -4.40
N GLY A 72 -3.48 -11.61 -5.16
CA GLY A 72 -3.01 -11.85 -6.52
C GLY A 72 -3.23 -10.65 -7.45
N PHE A 73 -4.39 -10.00 -7.37
CA PHE A 73 -4.68 -8.80 -8.15
C PHE A 73 -3.70 -7.66 -7.85
N TRP A 74 -3.43 -7.35 -6.57
CA TRP A 74 -2.44 -6.33 -6.21
C TRP A 74 -1.04 -6.72 -6.66
N CYS A 75 -0.70 -8.02 -6.60
CA CYS A 75 0.59 -8.53 -7.06
C CYS A 75 0.88 -8.24 -8.54
N ILE A 76 -0.14 -8.01 -9.38
CA ILE A 76 0.05 -7.50 -10.76
C ILE A 76 0.71 -6.12 -10.74
N PHE A 77 0.26 -5.22 -9.87
CA PHE A 77 0.82 -3.88 -9.72
C PHE A 77 2.22 -3.90 -9.12
N GLU A 78 2.50 -4.84 -8.22
CA GLU A 78 3.87 -5.07 -7.72
C GLU A 78 4.83 -5.51 -8.84
N LEU A 79 4.39 -6.40 -9.73
CA LEU A 79 5.20 -6.79 -10.90
C LEU A 79 5.42 -5.62 -11.86
N ILE A 80 4.40 -4.79 -12.10
CA ILE A 80 4.55 -3.57 -12.88
C ILE A 80 5.54 -2.62 -12.20
N ASN A 81 5.49 -2.51 -10.87
CA ASN A 81 6.37 -1.66 -10.09
C ASN A 81 7.84 -2.08 -10.17
N LEU A 82 8.17 -3.35 -10.44
CA LEU A 82 9.56 -3.75 -10.72
C LEU A 82 10.15 -2.97 -11.91
N ARG A 83 9.31 -2.55 -12.86
CA ARG A 83 9.73 -1.74 -14.01
C ARG A 83 9.62 -0.23 -13.76
N LEU A 84 8.57 0.21 -13.06
CA LEU A 84 8.33 1.64 -12.83
C LEU A 84 9.20 2.21 -11.70
N GLU A 85 9.48 1.38 -10.69
CA GLU A 85 10.11 1.71 -9.42
C GLU A 85 9.47 2.96 -8.79
N ASN A 86 8.14 2.97 -8.72
CA ASN A 86 7.37 4.09 -8.18
C ASN A 86 7.25 4.04 -6.66
N TRP A 87 7.36 2.86 -6.06
CA TRP A 87 7.41 2.68 -4.60
C TRP A 87 8.37 1.57 -4.18
N PHE A 88 8.75 1.60 -2.91
CA PHE A 88 9.55 0.58 -2.25
C PHE A 88 9.14 0.45 -0.77
N TYR A 89 9.42 -0.69 -0.14
CA TYR A 89 9.05 -0.99 1.24
C TYR A 89 10.22 -0.77 2.21
N ILE A 90 9.91 -0.29 3.41
CA ILE A 90 10.86 -0.10 4.50
C ILE A 90 10.35 -0.73 5.79
N ASN A 91 11.28 -1.10 6.66
CA ASN A 91 11.05 -1.63 8.01
C ASN A 91 10.19 -2.91 8.05
N LEU A 92 10.23 -3.76 7.02
CA LEU A 92 9.43 -4.98 7.06
C LEU A 92 9.98 -5.98 8.10
N PRO A 93 9.17 -6.92 8.61
CA PRO A 93 9.68 -7.98 9.48
C PRO A 93 10.76 -8.81 8.79
N GLU A 94 11.86 -9.11 9.48
CA GLU A 94 12.93 -9.99 8.97
C GLU A 94 12.43 -11.42 8.72
N ASN A 95 11.53 -11.91 9.58
CA ASN A 95 10.95 -13.24 9.43
C ASN A 95 10.07 -13.32 8.17
N MET A 96 10.41 -14.25 7.27
CA MET A 96 9.73 -14.42 5.99
C MET A 96 8.24 -14.75 6.14
N LEU A 97 7.88 -15.66 7.06
CA LEU A 97 6.48 -16.06 7.25
C LEU A 97 5.64 -14.89 7.76
N GLU A 98 6.18 -14.13 8.70
CA GLU A 98 5.55 -12.93 9.23
C GLU A 98 5.31 -11.89 8.13
N ARG A 99 6.34 -11.65 7.31
CA ARG A 99 6.31 -10.69 6.22
C ARG A 99 5.34 -11.10 5.11
N TRP A 100 5.37 -12.36 4.68
CA TRP A 100 4.52 -12.87 3.60
C TRP A 100 3.05 -12.99 4.04
N ALA A 101 2.79 -13.35 5.31
CA ALA A 101 1.45 -13.23 5.87
C ALA A 101 1.00 -11.77 5.87
N GLY A 102 1.89 -10.84 6.25
CA GLY A 102 1.67 -9.41 6.16
C GLY A 102 1.27 -8.95 4.75
N TYR A 103 1.99 -9.37 3.71
CA TYR A 103 1.64 -9.08 2.31
C TYR A 103 0.26 -9.63 1.94
N LEU A 104 0.02 -10.92 2.18
CA LEU A 104 -1.25 -11.58 1.84
C LEU A 104 -2.44 -10.87 2.49
N PHE A 105 -2.33 -10.53 3.77
CA PHE A 105 -3.42 -9.89 4.50
C PHE A 105 -3.55 -8.39 4.21
N ALA A 106 -2.46 -7.69 3.85
CA ALA A 106 -2.51 -6.28 3.45
C ALA A 106 -3.13 -6.16 2.05
N TYR A 107 -2.60 -6.90 1.09
CA TYR A 107 -3.09 -6.90 -0.30
C TYR A 107 -4.48 -7.54 -0.41
N GLY A 108 -4.80 -8.44 0.51
CA GLY A 108 -6.11 -9.05 0.67
C GLY A 108 -7.26 -8.07 0.95
N THR A 109 -6.97 -6.85 1.43
CA THR A 109 -8.01 -5.86 1.75
C THR A 109 -8.38 -4.95 0.59
N VAL A 110 -7.56 -4.91 -0.48
CA VAL A 110 -7.70 -3.96 -1.60
C VAL A 110 -9.08 -4.04 -2.27
N LEU A 111 -9.47 -5.23 -2.75
CA LEU A 111 -10.79 -5.44 -3.35
C LEU A 111 -11.92 -5.23 -2.33
N PRO A 112 -11.91 -5.90 -1.16
CA PRO A 112 -12.92 -5.71 -0.11
C PRO A 112 -13.20 -4.26 0.25
N ALA A 113 -12.15 -3.46 0.47
CA ALA A 113 -12.27 -2.08 0.90
C ALA A 113 -12.93 -1.23 -0.18
N ILE A 114 -12.37 -1.23 -1.40
CA ILE A 114 -12.86 -0.37 -2.49
C ILE A 114 -14.27 -0.76 -2.90
N TYR A 115 -14.56 -2.06 -3.03
CA TYR A 115 -15.88 -2.55 -3.41
C TYR A 115 -16.93 -2.29 -2.32
N GLY A 116 -16.60 -2.55 -1.05
CA GLY A 116 -17.48 -2.26 0.09
C GLY A 116 -17.81 -0.77 0.18
N THR A 117 -16.79 0.08 0.07
CA THR A 117 -16.96 1.54 0.10
C THR A 117 -17.79 2.03 -1.07
N LYS A 118 -17.54 1.51 -2.29
CA LYS A 118 -18.36 1.80 -3.47
C LYS A 118 -19.82 1.45 -3.25
N LYS A 119 -20.11 0.26 -2.71
CA LYS A 119 -21.49 -0.19 -2.45
C LYS A 119 -22.19 0.67 -1.41
N LEU A 120 -21.48 1.06 -0.35
CA LEU A 120 -22.00 1.97 0.65
C LEU A 120 -22.33 3.34 0.03
N ILE A 121 -21.40 3.96 -0.69
CA ILE A 121 -21.59 5.25 -1.35
C ILE A 121 -22.77 5.18 -2.32
N HIS A 122 -22.81 4.17 -3.19
CA HIS A 122 -23.90 3.99 -4.15
C HIS A 122 -25.27 3.85 -3.47
N SER A 123 -25.33 3.23 -2.28
CA SER A 123 -26.59 3.09 -1.52
C SER A 123 -27.14 4.40 -0.94
N PHE A 124 -26.32 5.45 -0.91
CA PHE A 124 -26.73 6.81 -0.57
C PHE A 124 -26.97 7.67 -1.81
N LEU A 125 -26.10 7.53 -2.81
CA LEU A 125 -26.15 8.31 -4.04
C LEU A 125 -27.37 7.95 -4.90
N GLY A 126 -27.74 6.67 -4.95
CA GLY A 126 -28.75 6.17 -5.88
C GLY A 126 -28.29 6.25 -7.34
N GLU A 127 -29.25 6.13 -8.26
CA GLU A 127 -28.98 6.24 -9.69
C GLU A 127 -28.84 7.71 -10.09
N VAL A 128 -27.62 8.10 -10.46
CA VAL A 128 -27.34 9.41 -11.07
C VAL A 128 -27.49 9.29 -12.57
N HIS A 129 -28.29 10.18 -13.14
CA HIS A 129 -28.55 10.22 -14.58
C HIS A 129 -27.77 11.37 -15.22
N SER A 130 -27.29 11.14 -16.43
CA SER A 130 -26.62 12.10 -17.30
C SER A 130 -27.05 11.88 -18.74
N THR A 131 -26.65 12.76 -19.65
CA THR A 131 -26.86 12.59 -21.08
C THR A 131 -26.16 11.31 -21.57
N PRO A 132 -26.88 10.38 -22.22
CA PRO A 132 -26.30 9.16 -22.77
C PRO A 132 -25.11 9.45 -23.70
N VAL A 133 -24.02 8.69 -23.53
CA VAL A 133 -22.82 8.78 -24.37
C VAL A 133 -22.77 7.56 -25.28
N LEU A 134 -22.84 7.77 -26.60
CA LEU A 134 -22.73 6.71 -27.58
C LEU A 134 -21.33 6.69 -28.20
N LEU A 135 -20.60 5.61 -27.95
CA LEU A 135 -19.27 5.39 -28.52
C LEU A 135 -19.28 4.11 -29.35
N GLN A 136 -19.42 4.29 -30.66
CA GLN A 136 -19.35 3.19 -31.62
C GLN A 136 -17.99 2.47 -31.51
N ASP A 137 -18.03 1.14 -31.57
CA ASP A 137 -16.85 0.27 -31.45
C ASP A 137 -16.00 0.50 -30.18
N TYR A 138 -16.60 1.01 -29.10
CA TYR A 138 -15.90 1.22 -27.82
C TYR A 138 -15.02 0.04 -27.42
N PRO A 139 -15.47 -1.23 -27.44
CA PRO A 139 -14.62 -2.33 -26.99
C PRO A 139 -13.37 -2.52 -27.85
N ARG A 140 -13.39 -2.16 -29.13
CA ARG A 140 -12.20 -2.21 -29.98
C ARG A 140 -11.22 -1.12 -29.57
N TYR A 141 -11.69 0.12 -29.47
CA TYR A 141 -10.83 1.26 -29.13
C TYR A 141 -10.28 1.19 -27.70
N ALA A 142 -11.12 0.83 -26.71
CA ALA A 142 -10.67 0.70 -25.32
C ALA A 142 -9.60 -0.39 -25.15
N LEU A 143 -9.72 -1.51 -25.87
CA LEU A 143 -8.68 -2.55 -25.86
C LEU A 143 -7.38 -2.02 -26.49
N LEU A 144 -7.45 -1.41 -27.67
CA LEU A 144 -6.27 -0.88 -28.37
C LEU A 144 -5.57 0.22 -27.56
N ILE A 145 -6.32 1.22 -27.10
CA ILE A 145 -5.81 2.35 -26.31
C ILE A 145 -5.27 1.85 -24.97
N GLY A 146 -6.00 0.98 -24.27
CA GLY A 146 -5.57 0.40 -23.01
C GLY A 146 -4.26 -0.37 -23.16
N THR A 147 -4.16 -1.27 -24.14
CA THR A 147 -2.93 -2.03 -24.41
C THR A 147 -1.78 -1.11 -24.82
N ALA A 148 -2.01 -0.15 -25.72
CA ALA A 148 -0.97 0.79 -26.14
C ALA A 148 -0.47 1.65 -24.97
N ALA A 149 -1.38 2.19 -24.15
CA ALA A 149 -1.04 3.00 -22.98
C ALA A 149 -0.26 2.18 -21.93
N PHE A 150 -0.62 0.90 -21.72
CA PHE A 150 0.14 0.01 -20.86
C PHE A 150 1.55 -0.26 -21.38
N LEU A 151 1.71 -0.54 -22.68
CA LEU A 151 3.03 -0.73 -23.29
C LEU A 151 3.89 0.53 -23.19
N LEU A 152 3.30 1.71 -23.41
CA LEU A 152 3.99 3.00 -23.22
C LEU A 152 4.50 3.17 -21.79
N ALA A 153 3.69 2.81 -20.78
CA ALA A 153 4.11 2.85 -19.38
C ALA A 153 5.32 1.93 -19.10
N LEU A 154 5.46 0.80 -19.80
CA LEU A 154 6.57 -0.13 -19.61
C LEU A 154 7.84 0.26 -20.38
N VAL A 155 7.68 0.78 -21.61
CA VAL A 155 8.80 1.20 -22.46
C VAL A 155 9.40 2.50 -21.95
N PHE A 156 8.55 3.46 -21.58
CA PHE A 156 8.94 4.81 -21.15
C PHE A 156 8.41 5.15 -19.74
N PRO A 157 8.83 4.39 -18.71
CA PRO A 157 8.24 4.47 -17.37
C PRO A 157 8.43 5.83 -16.70
N LEU A 158 9.49 6.58 -17.07
CA LEU A 158 9.76 7.89 -16.48
C LEU A 158 8.60 8.88 -16.69
N TYR A 159 7.94 8.83 -17.85
CA TYR A 159 6.88 9.79 -18.21
C TYR A 159 5.49 9.16 -18.21
N PHE A 160 5.38 7.91 -18.66
CA PHE A 160 4.09 7.26 -18.91
C PHE A 160 3.64 6.33 -17.77
N PHE A 161 4.31 6.34 -16.61
CA PHE A 161 3.86 5.58 -15.44
C PHE A 161 2.39 5.84 -15.03
N PRO A 162 1.75 7.02 -15.23
CA PRO A 162 0.35 7.21 -14.83
C PRO A 162 -0.60 6.26 -15.58
N PHE A 163 -0.24 5.86 -16.81
CA PHE A 163 -1.07 4.96 -17.61
C PHE A 163 -1.17 3.56 -17.02
N ALA A 164 -0.24 3.12 -16.17
CA ALA A 164 -0.35 1.86 -15.47
C ALA A 164 -1.60 1.77 -14.56
N TRP A 165 -2.15 2.91 -14.12
CA TRP A 165 -3.33 2.99 -13.26
C TRP A 165 -4.66 3.11 -14.02
N ILE A 166 -4.60 3.49 -15.31
CA ILE A 166 -5.78 3.74 -16.16
C ILE A 166 -5.96 2.61 -17.18
N ALA A 167 -4.88 2.15 -17.79
CA ALA A 167 -4.91 1.17 -18.87
C ALA A 167 -5.62 -0.14 -18.50
N PRO A 168 -5.42 -0.73 -17.30
CA PRO A 168 -6.13 -1.96 -16.94
C PRO A 168 -7.65 -1.79 -16.90
N ALA A 169 -8.17 -0.63 -16.47
CA ALA A 169 -9.61 -0.36 -16.49
C ALA A 169 -10.18 -0.43 -17.90
N LEU A 170 -9.52 0.18 -18.89
CA LEU A 170 -9.98 0.17 -20.29
C LEU A 170 -10.01 -1.25 -20.87
N VAL A 171 -8.98 -2.04 -20.61
CA VAL A 171 -8.89 -3.43 -21.08
C VAL A 171 -9.97 -4.30 -20.43
N LEU A 172 -10.15 -4.20 -19.11
CA LEU A 172 -11.14 -4.97 -18.36
C LEU A 172 -12.57 -4.57 -18.73
N ASP A 173 -12.85 -3.26 -18.84
CA ASP A 173 -14.17 -2.76 -19.19
C ASP A 173 -14.54 -3.11 -20.63
N SER A 174 -13.59 -3.07 -21.58
CA SER A 174 -13.79 -3.58 -22.94
C SER A 174 -14.22 -5.06 -22.94
N HIS A 175 -13.56 -5.89 -22.14
CA HIS A 175 -13.90 -7.30 -22.02
C HIS A 175 -15.30 -7.48 -21.43
N ASN A 176 -15.60 -6.78 -20.32
CA ASN A 176 -16.90 -6.82 -19.66
C ASN A 176 -18.03 -6.40 -20.59
N TYR A 177 -17.79 -5.35 -21.38
CA TYR A 177 -18.72 -4.90 -22.41
C TYR A 177 -18.99 -6.02 -23.42
N ARG A 178 -17.95 -6.60 -24.05
CA ARG A 178 -18.14 -7.68 -25.06
C ARG A 178 -18.87 -8.91 -24.52
N LYS A 179 -18.68 -9.23 -23.24
CA LYS A 179 -19.25 -10.43 -22.60
C LYS A 179 -20.60 -10.20 -21.93
N GLY A 180 -21.13 -8.98 -21.97
CA GLY A 180 -22.43 -8.66 -21.36
C GLY A 180 -22.40 -8.52 -19.84
N ASN A 181 -21.22 -8.47 -19.21
CA ASN A 181 -21.09 -8.20 -17.78
C ASN A 181 -21.33 -6.71 -17.47
N PRO A 182 -21.53 -6.33 -16.19
CA PRO A 182 -21.56 -4.92 -15.81
C PRO A 182 -20.32 -4.18 -16.32
N SER A 183 -20.54 -3.05 -17.00
CA SER A 183 -19.51 -2.27 -17.69
C SER A 183 -19.84 -0.80 -17.56
N PHE A 184 -18.82 0.00 -17.22
CA PHE A 184 -18.98 1.44 -17.05
C PHE A 184 -19.45 2.09 -18.35
N MET A 185 -18.88 1.71 -19.51
CA MET A 185 -19.34 2.28 -20.77
C MET A 185 -20.81 1.97 -21.05
N ARG A 186 -21.27 0.74 -20.76
CA ARG A 186 -22.69 0.41 -20.96
C ARG A 186 -23.61 1.24 -20.08
N ASP A 187 -23.18 1.54 -18.86
CA ASP A 187 -23.92 2.42 -17.97
C ASP A 187 -23.96 3.84 -18.53
N LEU A 188 -22.83 4.36 -19.04
CA LEU A 188 -22.76 5.66 -19.73
C LEU A 188 -23.63 5.75 -20.99
N GLU A 189 -23.71 4.69 -21.79
CA GLU A 189 -24.60 4.60 -22.96
C GLU A 189 -26.08 4.64 -22.60
N ARG A 190 -26.43 4.28 -21.36
CA ARG A 190 -27.78 4.38 -20.81
C ARG A 190 -28.00 5.67 -20.02
N GLY A 191 -27.00 6.54 -19.95
CA GLY A 191 -27.01 7.75 -19.13
C GLY A 191 -26.89 7.49 -17.63
N MET A 192 -26.59 6.27 -17.19
CA MET A 192 -26.43 5.91 -15.77
C MET A 192 -24.97 6.12 -15.34
N THR A 193 -24.71 7.10 -14.47
CA THR A 193 -23.35 7.44 -14.01
C THR A 193 -23.12 7.15 -12.53
N GLY A 194 -24.17 6.77 -11.79
CA GLY A 194 -24.09 6.51 -10.35
C GLY A 194 -22.98 5.50 -10.00
N ASP A 195 -22.86 4.44 -10.81
CA ASP A 195 -21.85 3.39 -10.60
C ASP A 195 -20.41 3.89 -10.77
N LEU A 196 -20.16 4.72 -11.80
CA LEU A 196 -18.85 5.33 -12.04
C LEU A 196 -18.51 6.37 -10.96
N VAL A 197 -19.45 7.25 -10.62
CA VAL A 197 -19.25 8.26 -9.56
C VAL A 197 -18.96 7.59 -8.22
N ALA A 198 -19.71 6.55 -7.86
CA ALA A 198 -19.47 5.81 -6.63
C ALA A 198 -18.10 5.10 -6.61
N ALA A 199 -17.62 4.60 -7.76
CA ALA A 199 -16.29 4.01 -7.87
C ALA A 199 -15.18 5.06 -7.73
N LEU A 200 -15.32 6.22 -8.37
CA LEU A 200 -14.34 7.31 -8.25
C LEU A 200 -14.26 7.83 -6.81
N LEU A 201 -15.41 8.03 -6.16
CA LEU A 201 -15.48 8.45 -4.76
C LEU A 201 -14.95 7.40 -3.80
N SER A 202 -15.20 6.10 -4.05
CA SER A 202 -14.61 5.04 -3.21
C SER A 202 -13.10 5.01 -3.35
N GLY A 203 -12.57 5.21 -4.55
CA GLY A 203 -11.14 5.38 -4.79
C GLY A 203 -10.56 6.55 -4.01
N LEU A 204 -11.20 7.71 -4.03
CA LEU A 204 -10.74 8.88 -3.27
C LEU A 204 -10.73 8.61 -1.76
N VAL A 205 -11.82 8.08 -1.20
CA VAL A 205 -11.93 7.77 0.24
C VAL A 205 -10.89 6.73 0.65
N CYS A 206 -10.81 5.62 -0.08
CA CYS A 206 -9.85 4.56 0.22
C CYS A 206 -8.41 5.05 0.02
N GLY A 207 -8.13 5.88 -0.98
CA GLY A 207 -6.81 6.48 -1.21
C GLY A 207 -6.35 7.42 -0.09
N LEU A 208 -7.26 8.24 0.44
CA LEU A 208 -6.97 9.07 1.62
C LEU A 208 -6.64 8.24 2.86
N LEU A 209 -7.42 7.17 3.10
CA LEU A 209 -7.19 6.26 4.23
C LEU A 209 -5.92 5.41 4.05
N TRP A 210 -5.64 5.01 2.81
CA TRP A 210 -4.42 4.30 2.40
C TRP A 210 -3.18 5.09 2.79
N GLU A 211 -3.12 6.37 2.41
CA GLU A 211 -2.01 7.25 2.77
C GLU A 211 -1.94 7.57 4.25
N LEU A 212 -3.10 7.80 4.89
CA LEU A 212 -3.16 8.07 6.32
C LEU A 212 -2.57 6.90 7.13
N TRP A 213 -3.02 5.68 6.88
CA TRP A 213 -2.55 4.53 7.66
C TRP A 213 -1.14 4.10 7.29
N ASN A 214 -0.72 4.28 6.03
CA ASN A 214 0.68 4.10 5.65
C ASN A 214 1.61 5.06 6.40
N PHE A 215 1.24 6.33 6.50
CA PHE A 215 2.03 7.36 7.18
C PHE A 215 2.36 6.97 8.63
N TRP A 216 1.36 6.50 9.37
CA TRP A 216 1.50 6.08 10.77
C TRP A 216 2.19 4.72 10.95
N SER A 217 2.19 3.87 9.92
CA SER A 217 2.76 2.52 10.02
C SER A 217 4.29 2.56 10.12
N ILE A 218 4.86 1.62 10.88
CA ILE A 218 6.32 1.41 10.94
C ILE A 218 6.77 0.70 9.66
N SER A 219 6.17 -0.46 9.39
CA SER A 219 6.25 -1.20 8.13
C SER A 219 5.40 -0.49 7.09
N LYS A 220 6.02 0.14 6.09
CA LYS A 220 5.32 1.00 5.13
C LYS A 220 6.02 1.03 3.77
N TRP A 221 5.34 1.55 2.76
CA TRP A 221 5.99 1.91 1.49
C TRP A 221 6.28 3.42 1.42
N VAL A 222 7.26 3.76 0.59
CA VAL A 222 7.67 5.13 0.30
C VAL A 222 7.64 5.35 -1.21
N TYR A 223 7.08 6.48 -1.63
CA TYR A 223 6.95 6.83 -3.04
C TYR A 223 8.20 7.52 -3.62
N THR A 224 8.60 7.04 -4.79
CA THR A 224 9.68 7.55 -5.66
C THR A 224 9.14 7.91 -7.04
N VAL A 225 7.94 8.50 -7.07
CA VAL A 225 7.28 8.96 -8.30
C VAL A 225 8.14 10.03 -8.99
N PRO A 226 8.44 9.87 -10.31
CA PRO A 226 9.20 10.86 -11.06
C PRO A 226 8.59 12.27 -10.99
N PHE A 227 9.43 13.30 -10.99
CA PHE A 227 9.06 14.73 -11.04
C PHE A 227 8.29 15.30 -9.83
N PHE A 228 7.73 14.47 -8.96
CA PHE A 228 6.87 14.90 -7.85
C PHE A 228 7.49 14.63 -6.47
N GLU A 229 8.75 15.03 -6.27
CA GLU A 229 9.47 14.69 -5.04
C GLU A 229 9.22 15.65 -3.87
N ASP A 230 8.75 16.88 -4.11
CA ASP A 230 8.85 17.97 -3.13
C ASP A 230 7.53 18.31 -2.40
N ILE A 231 6.39 18.27 -3.09
CA ILE A 231 5.09 18.65 -2.52
C ILE A 231 4.25 17.39 -2.30
N LYS A 232 4.15 16.97 -1.03
CA LYS A 232 3.48 15.73 -0.62
C LYS A 232 2.48 15.96 0.49
N LEU A 233 1.38 15.23 0.43
CA LEU A 233 0.48 15.00 1.56
C LEU A 233 0.74 13.57 2.03
N PHE A 234 1.14 13.41 3.30
CA PHE A 234 1.73 12.16 3.79
C PHE A 234 2.96 11.74 2.96
N GLU A 235 2.99 10.52 2.40
CA GLU A 235 4.10 10.06 1.55
C GLU A 235 3.84 10.30 0.06
N MET A 236 2.59 10.55 -0.34
CA MET A 236 2.18 10.70 -1.74
C MET A 236 2.14 12.16 -2.21
N PRO A 237 2.53 12.43 -3.46
CA PRO A 237 2.29 13.74 -4.08
C PRO A 237 0.80 14.01 -4.32
N PHE A 238 0.38 15.28 -4.30
CA PHE A 238 -1.02 15.65 -4.54
C PHE A 238 -1.57 15.12 -5.86
N ALA A 239 -0.81 15.24 -6.95
CA ALA A 239 -1.20 14.68 -8.26
C ALA A 239 -1.38 13.15 -8.21
N GLY A 240 -0.65 12.47 -7.32
CA GLY A 240 -0.77 11.04 -7.10
C GLY A 240 -2.16 10.62 -6.61
N TYR A 241 -2.87 11.47 -5.86
CA TYR A 241 -4.21 11.16 -5.36
C TYR A 241 -5.23 10.97 -6.49
N LEU A 242 -5.00 11.54 -7.67
CA LEU A 242 -5.83 11.30 -8.87
C LEU A 242 -5.70 9.86 -9.39
N GLY A 243 -4.61 9.16 -9.04
CA GLY A 243 -4.44 7.75 -9.33
C GLY A 243 -5.41 6.85 -8.59
N PHE A 244 -5.85 7.21 -7.37
CA PHE A 244 -6.76 6.36 -6.59
C PHE A 244 -8.17 6.23 -7.18
N PRO A 245 -8.85 7.31 -7.63
CA PRO A 245 -10.09 7.18 -8.39
C PRO A 245 -9.95 6.30 -9.63
N ALA A 246 -8.89 6.48 -10.43
CA ALA A 246 -8.63 5.66 -11.62
C ALA A 246 -8.41 4.17 -11.25
N PHE A 247 -7.63 3.92 -10.19
CA PHE A 247 -7.40 2.59 -9.67
C PHE A 247 -8.68 1.92 -9.18
N ALA A 248 -9.58 2.66 -8.53
CA ALA A 248 -10.86 2.11 -8.11
C ALA A 248 -11.75 1.69 -9.29
N VAL A 249 -11.73 2.43 -10.41
CA VAL A 249 -12.40 1.99 -11.65
C VAL A 249 -11.82 0.67 -12.13
N THR A 250 -10.49 0.51 -12.11
CA THR A 250 -9.83 -0.77 -12.42
C THR A 250 -10.29 -1.89 -11.48
N VAL A 251 -10.33 -1.65 -10.17
CA VAL A 251 -10.75 -2.65 -9.18
C VAL A 251 -12.19 -3.08 -9.43
N ILE A 252 -13.10 -2.14 -9.67
CA ILE A 252 -14.50 -2.48 -9.96
C ILE A 252 -14.62 -3.22 -11.30
N ALA A 253 -13.93 -2.77 -12.36
CA ALA A 253 -13.90 -3.48 -13.64
C ALA A 253 -13.37 -4.91 -13.49
N PHE A 254 -12.35 -5.13 -12.66
CA PHE A 254 -11.84 -6.46 -12.33
C PHE A 254 -12.87 -7.30 -11.57
N THR A 255 -13.56 -6.72 -10.57
CA THR A 255 -14.63 -7.45 -9.85
C THR A 255 -15.79 -7.85 -10.77
N ASN A 256 -16.12 -7.01 -11.76
CA ASN A 256 -17.14 -7.29 -12.77
C ASN A 256 -16.68 -8.33 -13.81
N PHE A 257 -15.36 -8.51 -13.96
CA PHE A 257 -14.76 -9.53 -14.81
C PHE A 257 -14.82 -10.92 -14.18
N LEU A 258 -14.75 -11.06 -12.85
CA LEU A 258 -14.75 -12.36 -12.17
C LEU A 258 -15.98 -13.25 -12.54
N PRO A 259 -17.23 -12.74 -12.64
CA PRO A 259 -18.38 -13.52 -13.11
C PRO A 259 -18.26 -14.09 -14.53
N THR A 260 -17.52 -13.43 -15.43
CA THR A 260 -17.31 -13.88 -16.84
C THR A 260 -16.64 -15.22 -16.91
N VAL A 261 -15.78 -15.50 -15.93
CA VAL A 261 -15.14 -16.79 -15.73
C VAL A 261 -16.16 -17.73 -15.10
N ARG A 262 -17.36 -17.89 -15.72
CA ARG A 262 -18.55 -18.61 -15.22
C ARG A 262 -18.16 -19.58 -14.10
N LEU A 263 -18.24 -19.08 -12.86
CA LEU A 263 -17.57 -19.68 -11.71
C LEU A 263 -18.35 -20.92 -11.23
N ASN A 264 -18.41 -21.95 -12.08
CA ASN A 264 -18.50 -23.32 -11.61
C ASN A 264 -17.28 -23.57 -10.73
N ARG A 265 -17.38 -24.49 -9.77
CA ARG A 265 -16.32 -24.71 -8.75
C ARG A 265 -14.90 -24.77 -9.31
N ILE A 266 -14.72 -25.30 -10.52
CA ILE A 266 -13.44 -25.41 -11.23
C ILE A 266 -12.83 -24.04 -11.53
N HIS A 267 -13.58 -23.11 -12.11
CA HIS A 267 -13.04 -21.79 -12.47
C HIS A 267 -12.68 -20.94 -11.24
N SER A 268 -13.44 -21.08 -10.15
CA SER A 268 -13.07 -20.46 -8.86
C SER A 268 -11.76 -21.02 -8.33
N LEU A 269 -11.56 -22.33 -8.43
CA LEU A 269 -10.31 -22.98 -8.05
C LEU A 269 -9.15 -22.47 -8.91
N VAL A 270 -9.33 -22.39 -10.23
CA VAL A 270 -8.31 -21.87 -11.16
C VAL A 270 -7.93 -20.43 -10.82
N ALA A 271 -8.92 -19.55 -10.57
CA ALA A 271 -8.64 -18.17 -10.17
C ALA A 271 -7.84 -18.08 -8.87
N ILE A 272 -8.17 -18.92 -7.88
CA ILE A 272 -7.43 -19.02 -6.62
C ILE A 272 -6.00 -19.53 -6.86
N ILE A 273 -5.82 -20.59 -7.64
CA ILE A 273 -4.50 -21.15 -7.95
C ILE A 273 -3.63 -20.12 -8.67
N VAL A 274 -4.17 -19.41 -9.67
CA VAL A 274 -3.46 -18.35 -10.38
C VAL A 274 -3.09 -17.22 -9.43
N ALA A 275 -4.01 -16.79 -8.56
CA ALA A 275 -3.74 -15.73 -7.59
C ALA A 275 -2.68 -16.14 -6.54
N LEU A 276 -2.66 -17.40 -6.11
CA LEU A 276 -1.62 -17.94 -5.23
C LEU A 276 -0.27 -18.00 -5.92
N ALA A 277 -0.22 -18.53 -7.15
CA ALA A 277 1.00 -18.60 -7.94
C ALA A 277 1.59 -17.21 -8.20
N LEU A 278 0.73 -16.26 -8.54
CA LEU A 278 1.11 -14.86 -8.73
C LEU A 278 1.60 -14.23 -7.43
N SER A 279 0.90 -14.45 -6.30
CA SER A 279 1.34 -13.95 -5.00
C SER A 279 2.70 -14.52 -4.60
N PHE A 280 2.90 -15.82 -4.74
CA PHE A 280 4.18 -16.47 -4.42
C PHE A 280 5.33 -15.90 -5.27
N CYS A 281 5.13 -15.81 -6.59
CA CYS A 281 6.12 -15.22 -7.50
C CYS A 281 6.42 -13.77 -7.13
N SER A 282 5.39 -12.92 -6.99
CA SER A 282 5.56 -11.52 -6.66
C SER A 282 6.21 -11.31 -5.29
N PHE A 283 5.86 -12.08 -4.26
CA PHE A 283 6.46 -11.92 -2.92
C PHE A 283 7.98 -12.15 -2.93
N THR A 284 8.44 -13.15 -3.69
CA THR A 284 9.89 -13.39 -3.87
C THR A 284 10.59 -12.22 -4.58
N LEU A 285 9.93 -11.62 -5.57
CA LEU A 285 10.48 -10.48 -6.31
C LEU A 285 10.43 -9.18 -5.49
N ILE A 286 9.37 -8.97 -4.72
CA ILE A 286 9.22 -7.84 -3.79
C ILE A 286 10.34 -7.87 -2.77
N ASP A 287 10.57 -9.00 -2.10
CA ASP A 287 11.64 -9.13 -1.10
C ASP A 287 13.03 -8.84 -1.68
N ARG A 288 13.24 -9.13 -2.98
CA ARG A 288 14.52 -8.93 -3.65
C ARG A 288 14.74 -7.51 -4.17
N TYR A 289 13.72 -6.86 -4.71
CA TYR A 289 13.89 -5.62 -5.48
C TYR A 289 13.13 -4.42 -4.90
N THR A 290 12.10 -4.67 -4.10
CA THR A 290 11.18 -3.64 -3.60
C THR A 290 11.37 -3.40 -2.11
N VAL A 291 11.80 -4.40 -1.32
CA VAL A 291 12.11 -4.22 0.10
C VAL A 291 13.51 -3.62 0.24
N PHE A 292 13.58 -2.44 0.82
CA PHE A 292 14.84 -1.72 1.05
C PHE A 292 15.42 -1.97 2.44
N SER A 293 14.56 -2.19 3.44
CA SER A 293 15.02 -2.43 4.81
C SER A 293 14.05 -3.30 5.61
N TYR A 294 14.64 -3.99 6.59
CA TYR A 294 13.93 -4.76 7.60
C TYR A 294 14.00 -4.07 8.95
N THR A 295 13.03 -4.35 9.82
CA THR A 295 13.06 -3.90 11.21
C THR A 295 14.10 -4.72 11.98
N PRO A 296 15.20 -4.11 12.45
CA PRO A 296 16.26 -4.84 13.11
C PRO A 296 15.84 -5.26 14.51
N ARG A 297 16.20 -6.48 14.87
CA ARG A 297 16.09 -7.00 16.24
C ARG A 297 17.11 -6.33 17.15
N VAL A 298 16.80 -6.21 18.43
CA VAL A 298 17.72 -5.58 19.40
C VAL A 298 19.03 -6.35 19.58
N ASP A 299 19.03 -7.66 19.35
CA ASP A 299 20.22 -8.51 19.47
C ASP A 299 21.15 -8.49 18.27
N THR A 300 20.75 -7.88 17.15
CA THR A 300 21.63 -7.71 15.99
C THR A 300 22.39 -6.39 16.01
N LEU A 301 22.02 -5.46 16.91
CA LEU A 301 22.59 -4.11 17.01
C LEU A 301 23.97 -4.12 17.67
N SER A 302 25.02 -4.18 16.86
CA SER A 302 26.43 -4.31 17.29
C SER A 302 26.96 -3.16 18.13
N PHE A 303 26.32 -1.99 18.10
CA PHE A 303 26.69 -0.84 18.91
C PHE A 303 26.09 -0.87 20.32
N MET A 304 25.19 -1.82 20.61
CA MET A 304 24.59 -1.96 21.94
C MET A 304 25.33 -3.02 22.77
N PRO A 305 25.70 -2.72 24.03
CA PRO A 305 26.25 -3.71 24.95
C PRO A 305 25.24 -4.83 25.25
N GLN A 306 25.73 -6.07 25.43
CA GLN A 306 24.87 -7.24 25.69
C GLN A 306 23.96 -7.04 26.92
N ALA A 307 24.48 -6.47 28.01
CA ALA A 307 23.69 -6.19 29.21
C ALA A 307 22.46 -5.30 28.94
N ARG A 308 22.56 -4.39 27.96
CA ARG A 308 21.44 -3.54 27.54
C ARG A 308 20.44 -4.31 26.69
N VAL A 309 20.92 -5.15 25.78
CA VAL A 309 20.08 -6.04 24.98
C VAL A 309 19.24 -6.94 25.90
N ASP A 310 19.84 -7.52 26.94
CA ASP A 310 19.15 -8.37 27.91
C ASP A 310 18.10 -7.58 28.71
N LEU A 311 18.43 -6.34 29.13
CA LEU A 311 17.47 -5.45 29.80
C LEU A 311 16.28 -5.08 28.89
N LEU A 312 16.51 -4.84 27.61
CA LEU A 312 15.44 -4.56 26.65
C LEU A 312 14.53 -5.77 26.46
N LYS A 313 15.13 -6.97 26.33
CA LYS A 313 14.38 -8.23 26.19
C LYS A 313 13.52 -8.54 27.42
N THR A 314 14.04 -8.33 28.63
CA THR A 314 13.27 -8.53 29.88
C THR A 314 12.08 -7.55 29.99
N LYS A 315 12.19 -6.36 29.41
CA LYS A 315 11.07 -5.40 29.26
C LYS A 315 10.14 -5.70 28.08
N GLY A 316 10.36 -6.80 27.35
CA GLY A 316 9.54 -7.19 26.21
C GLY A 316 9.86 -6.45 24.89
N THR A 317 10.95 -5.68 24.84
CA THR A 317 11.40 -5.01 23.61
C THR A 317 12.27 -5.97 22.80
N GLN A 318 11.80 -6.37 21.62
CA GLN A 318 12.49 -7.30 20.73
C GLN A 318 13.09 -6.64 19.51
N ARG A 319 12.53 -5.50 19.08
CA ARG A 319 12.92 -4.78 17.85
C ARG A 319 13.23 -3.31 18.12
N SER A 320 14.01 -2.71 17.22
CA SER A 320 14.56 -1.36 17.42
C SER A 320 13.53 -0.24 17.60
N TYR A 321 12.34 -0.35 17.00
CA TYR A 321 11.29 0.67 17.15
C TYR A 321 10.60 0.64 18.52
N GLY A 322 10.71 -0.48 19.25
CA GLY A 322 10.27 -0.58 20.65
C GLY A 322 11.22 0.09 21.65
N ILE A 323 12.45 0.44 21.24
CA ILE A 323 13.43 1.05 22.14
C ILE A 323 12.98 2.43 22.61
N ASP A 324 13.16 2.69 23.91
CA ASP A 324 13.00 4.02 24.49
C ASP A 324 14.29 4.84 24.30
N ILE A 325 14.23 5.83 23.40
CA ILE A 325 15.36 6.69 23.03
C ILE A 325 15.89 7.47 24.24
N GLY A 326 15.06 7.77 25.25
CA GLY A 326 15.48 8.49 26.45
C GLY A 326 16.49 7.74 27.31
N THR A 327 16.57 6.41 27.15
CA THR A 327 17.48 5.54 27.92
C THR A 327 18.85 5.35 27.28
N LEU A 328 19.00 5.80 26.03
CA LEU A 328 20.20 5.62 25.22
C LEU A 328 21.24 6.71 25.48
N ASN A 329 22.51 6.34 25.44
CA ASN A 329 23.60 7.30 25.37
C ASN A 329 23.63 8.00 24.00
N GLU A 330 24.49 9.01 23.84
CA GLU A 330 24.49 9.83 22.62
C GLU A 330 24.90 9.04 21.37
N GLU A 331 25.88 8.14 21.48
CA GLU A 331 26.33 7.30 20.35
C GLU A 331 25.23 6.32 19.91
N GLU A 332 24.61 5.63 20.87
CA GLU A 332 23.47 4.72 20.64
C GLU A 332 22.30 5.47 20.00
N ARG A 333 22.03 6.71 20.45
CA ARG A 333 20.96 7.56 19.93
C ARG A 333 21.23 8.00 18.50
N GLN A 334 22.45 8.41 18.17
CA GLN A 334 22.83 8.82 16.82
C GLN A 334 22.77 7.65 15.84
N ALA A 335 23.27 6.48 16.24
CA ALA A 335 23.18 5.26 15.45
C ALA A 335 21.72 4.87 15.19
N LEU A 336 20.89 4.85 16.23
CA LEU A 336 19.47 4.51 16.11
C LEU A 336 18.71 5.54 15.25
N ALA A 337 19.01 6.82 15.39
CA ALA A 337 18.41 7.88 14.59
C ALA A 337 18.74 7.70 13.10
N LEU A 338 19.97 7.30 12.75
CA LEU A 338 20.37 7.01 11.38
C LEU A 338 19.68 5.75 10.84
N ILE A 339 19.57 4.68 11.63
CA ILE A 339 18.85 3.44 11.26
C ILE A 339 17.36 3.73 10.98
N HIS A 340 16.73 4.56 11.81
CA HIS A 340 15.30 4.92 11.70
C HIS A 340 15.04 6.02 10.68
N LEU A 341 16.06 6.70 10.16
CA LEU A 341 15.90 7.81 9.21
C LEU A 341 15.19 7.34 7.93
N LYS A 342 13.89 7.61 7.83
CA LYS A 342 13.01 7.08 6.76
C LYS A 342 13.19 5.57 6.56
N GLY A 343 13.42 4.83 7.65
CA GLY A 343 13.67 3.39 7.62
C GLY A 343 14.87 3.01 6.76
N LEU A 344 16.01 3.69 6.93
CA LEU A 344 17.26 3.35 6.26
C LEU A 344 17.66 1.89 6.53
N GLY A 345 17.42 1.41 7.75
CA GLY A 345 17.68 0.04 8.15
C GLY A 345 19.11 -0.20 8.63
N TYR A 346 19.30 -1.32 9.30
CA TYR A 346 20.55 -1.63 9.99
C TYR A 346 21.68 -2.06 9.04
N GLU A 347 21.38 -2.83 8.01
CA GLU A 347 22.39 -3.23 7.01
C GLU A 347 23.00 -2.01 6.29
N ASN A 348 22.15 -1.07 5.89
CA ASN A 348 22.58 0.18 5.27
C ASN A 348 23.35 1.08 6.24
N PHE A 349 22.96 1.09 7.52
CA PHE A 349 23.75 1.73 8.56
C PHE A 349 25.16 1.13 8.67
N LEU A 350 25.32 -0.20 8.61
CA LEU A 350 26.63 -0.84 8.63
C LEU A 350 27.50 -0.45 7.41
N ARG A 351 26.89 -0.32 6.22
CA ARG A 351 27.57 0.16 5.01
C ARG A 351 28.07 1.59 5.17
N LEU A 352 27.23 2.47 5.71
CA LEU A 352 27.59 3.87 6.02
C LEU A 352 28.70 3.95 7.08
N LYS A 353 28.57 3.16 8.15
CA LYS A 353 29.58 3.04 9.22
C LYS A 353 30.95 2.65 8.67
N GLY A 354 31.00 1.68 7.75
CA GLY A 354 32.22 1.27 7.06
C GLY A 354 32.91 2.39 6.27
N HIS A 355 32.18 3.45 5.93
CA HIS A 355 32.68 4.64 5.24
C HIS A 355 32.76 5.88 6.16
N GLY A 356 32.71 5.70 7.48
CA GLY A 356 32.84 6.78 8.46
C GLY A 356 31.59 7.64 8.65
N ILE A 357 30.45 7.28 8.05
CA ILE A 357 29.19 8.01 8.19
C ILE A 357 28.35 7.38 9.31
N MET A 358 28.39 8.00 10.48
CA MET A 358 27.73 7.48 11.70
C MET A 358 26.54 8.31 12.16
N THR A 359 26.35 9.49 11.58
CA THR A 359 25.33 10.46 12.01
C THR A 359 24.45 10.89 10.86
N VAL A 360 23.24 11.37 11.19
CA VAL A 360 22.32 11.98 10.22
C VAL A 360 22.96 13.22 9.56
N GLU A 361 23.78 13.97 10.30
CA GLU A 361 24.49 15.12 9.78
C GLU A 361 25.55 14.72 8.74
N GLY A 362 26.36 13.70 9.03
CA GLY A 362 27.34 13.17 8.06
C GLY A 362 26.66 12.68 6.78
N LEU A 363 25.49 12.03 6.91
CA LEU A 363 24.70 11.63 5.75
C LEU A 363 24.17 12.84 4.95
N ALA A 364 23.77 13.92 5.61
CA ALA A 364 23.23 15.12 4.95
C ALA A 364 24.25 15.83 4.06
N GLN A 365 25.54 15.69 4.38
CA GLN A 365 26.67 16.26 3.64
C GLN A 365 27.05 15.42 2.40
N CYS A 366 26.59 14.17 2.32
CA CYS A 366 26.87 13.31 1.18
C CYS A 366 26.23 13.83 -0.11
N ASN A 367 26.93 13.58 -1.23
CA ASN A 367 26.35 13.75 -2.55
C ASN A 367 25.62 12.47 -3.00
N GLU A 368 24.75 12.60 -4.00
CA GLU A 368 23.88 11.53 -4.50
C GLU A 368 24.65 10.33 -5.06
N LYS A 369 25.74 10.56 -5.79
CA LYS A 369 26.55 9.49 -6.40
C LYS A 369 27.31 8.70 -5.34
N THR A 370 27.94 9.38 -4.39
CA THR A 370 28.66 8.73 -3.29
C THR A 370 27.71 7.91 -2.43
N LEU A 371 26.53 8.43 -2.09
CA LEU A 371 25.58 7.66 -1.29
C LEU A 371 25.04 6.44 -2.05
N SER A 372 24.78 6.58 -3.35
CA SER A 372 24.39 5.47 -4.22
C SER A 372 25.43 4.34 -4.21
N GLN A 373 26.72 4.68 -4.29
CA GLN A 373 27.81 3.71 -4.24
C GLN A 373 27.93 3.03 -2.87
N ILE A 374 27.85 3.79 -1.77
CA ILE A 374 27.96 3.23 -0.42
C ILE A 374 26.80 2.27 -0.12
N LEU A 375 25.58 2.63 -0.55
CA LEU A 375 24.40 1.82 -0.30
C LEU A 375 24.18 0.72 -1.35
N ASP A 376 24.99 0.64 -2.39
CA ASP A 376 24.79 -0.27 -3.53
C ASP A 376 23.34 -0.18 -4.08
N GLU A 377 22.84 1.05 -4.25
CA GLU A 377 21.49 1.32 -4.71
C GLU A 377 21.54 2.22 -5.96
N PRO A 378 21.35 1.65 -7.16
CA PRO A 378 21.45 2.38 -8.42
C PRO A 378 20.25 3.32 -8.66
N ASN A 379 19.11 3.10 -8.01
CA ASN A 379 17.95 3.97 -8.14
C ASN A 379 18.15 5.26 -7.33
N LEU A 380 18.63 6.28 -8.03
CA LEU A 380 18.89 7.59 -7.44
C LEU A 380 17.66 8.26 -6.81
N ARG A 381 16.43 7.92 -7.24
CA ARG A 381 15.21 8.44 -6.61
C ARG A 381 15.07 7.94 -5.18
N ARG A 382 15.45 6.70 -4.89
CA ARG A 382 15.49 6.14 -3.52
C ARG A 382 16.56 6.83 -2.69
N ILE A 383 17.76 7.03 -3.26
CA ILE A 383 18.85 7.76 -2.60
C ILE A 383 18.43 9.16 -2.16
N ARG A 384 17.70 9.89 -3.02
CA ARG A 384 17.18 11.23 -2.70
C ARG A 384 16.24 11.24 -1.52
N VAL A 385 15.45 10.18 -1.28
CA VAL A 385 14.59 10.08 -0.09
C VAL A 385 15.41 10.25 1.18
N TYR A 386 16.52 9.53 1.29
CA TYR A 386 17.38 9.54 2.48
C TYR A 386 18.18 10.84 2.60
N LEU A 387 18.74 11.36 1.51
CA LEU A 387 19.45 12.66 1.53
C LEU A 387 18.52 13.81 1.93
N LYS A 388 17.30 13.87 1.37
CA LYS A 388 16.32 14.89 1.72
C LYS A 388 15.89 14.76 3.18
N ALA A 389 15.68 13.53 3.67
CA ALA A 389 15.35 13.29 5.07
C ALA A 389 16.47 13.75 6.01
N ALA A 390 17.73 13.43 5.68
CA ALA A 390 18.90 13.83 6.45
C ALA A 390 19.06 15.35 6.52
N ARG A 391 18.97 16.04 5.36
CA ARG A 391 19.05 17.50 5.28
C ARG A 391 17.93 18.18 6.05
N LYS A 392 16.69 17.70 5.91
CA LYS A 392 15.54 18.23 6.67
C LYS A 392 15.70 18.04 8.19
N ALA A 393 16.24 16.91 8.63
CA ALA A 393 16.50 16.65 10.04
C ALA A 393 17.57 17.61 10.60
N ARG A 394 18.66 17.81 9.84
CA ARG A 394 19.71 18.77 10.16
C ARG A 394 19.16 20.20 10.28
N ASP A 395 18.40 20.66 9.30
CA ASP A 395 17.89 22.04 9.28
C ASP A 395 16.92 22.33 10.45
N ARG A 396 16.14 21.32 10.89
CA ARG A 396 15.31 21.42 12.10
C ARG A 396 16.14 21.55 13.37
N ALA A 397 17.24 20.81 13.50
CA ALA A 397 18.12 20.92 14.67
C ALA A 397 18.73 22.34 14.78
N PHE A 398 19.11 22.96 13.65
CA PHE A 398 19.61 24.33 13.63
C PHE A 398 18.55 25.39 13.98
N SER A 399 17.27 25.16 13.65
CA SER A 399 16.19 26.10 13.98
C SER A 399 15.83 26.19 15.47
N PHE A 400 16.27 25.24 16.30
CA PHE A 400 16.09 25.29 17.77
C PHE A 400 17.24 25.99 18.52
N ILE A 401 18.33 26.35 17.81
CA ILE A 401 19.53 26.98 18.39
C ILE A 401 19.55 28.51 18.13
N ARG A 402 18.61 29.02 17.32
CA ARG A 402 18.31 30.44 17.16
C ARG A 402 17.01 30.76 17.86
#